data_AF-A0ABD6FQK8-F1
#
_entry.id   AF-A0ABD6FQK8-F1
#
_cell.length_a   1.000
_cell.length_b   1.000
_cell.length_c   1.000
_cell.angle_alpha   90.00
_cell.angle_beta   90.00
_cell.angle_gamma   90.00
#
_symmetry.space_group_name_H-M   'P 1'
#
loop_
_entity.id
_entity.type
_entity.pdbx_description
1 polymer ?
#
loop_
_entity_poly.entity_id
_entity_poly.type
_entity_poly.pdbx_seq_one_letter_code
_entity_poly.pdbx_strand_id
1 'polypeptide(L)'
;MNAPTLTPSIAVAIGRQLRVYHAFVTTAPATDDAPSTLTLYRADLADVSGMAADPITVDASRARTPARLVLVEATELTWQRARCREAQHLFAPADPVLVGANTLQHWLWMRLRAPQPEHTDACAPQ
;
A
#
# COMPACT_ATOMS: atom_id res chain seq x y z
N MET A 1 -13.27 26.42 0.41
CA MET A 1 -13.87 25.13 0.79
C MET A 1 -12.84 24.06 0.51
N ASN A 2 -12.18 23.51 1.53
CA ASN A 2 -11.29 22.37 1.33
C ASN A 2 -12.18 21.14 1.20
N ALA A 3 -12.30 20.60 -0.01
CA ALA A 3 -12.94 19.31 -0.21
C ALA A 3 -12.19 18.27 0.64
N PRO A 4 -12.88 17.27 1.21
CA PRO A 4 -12.19 16.17 1.88
C PRO A 4 -11.20 15.56 0.88
N THR A 5 -9.95 15.43 1.29
CA THR A 5 -8.91 14.75 0.51
C THR A 5 -9.34 13.30 0.32
N LEU A 6 -9.90 13.00 -0.86
CA LEU A 6 -10.31 11.66 -1.21
C LEU A 6 -9.05 10.81 -1.36
N THR A 7 -8.94 9.74 -0.58
CA THR A 7 -7.86 8.77 -0.73
C THR A 7 -7.88 8.25 -2.17
N PRO A 8 -6.78 8.39 -2.93
CA PRO A 8 -6.76 8.01 -4.33
C PRO A 8 -7.03 6.51 -4.45
N SER A 9 -7.81 6.16 -5.46
CA SER A 9 -8.26 4.80 -5.67
C SER A 9 -8.18 4.41 -7.15
N ILE A 10 -8.21 3.11 -7.38
CA ILE A 10 -8.22 2.51 -8.71
C ILE A 10 -9.19 1.34 -8.73
N ALA A 11 -10.02 1.28 -9.77
CA ALA A 11 -10.87 0.14 -10.04
C ALA A 11 -10.12 -0.84 -10.96
N VAL A 12 -10.03 -2.10 -10.56
CA VAL A 12 -9.35 -3.15 -11.30
C VAL A 12 -10.38 -4.23 -11.65
N ALA A 13 -10.50 -4.53 -12.93
CA ALA A 13 -11.31 -5.64 -13.42
C ALA A 13 -10.44 -6.88 -13.60
N ILE A 14 -10.79 -7.97 -12.91
CA ILE A 14 -10.14 -9.28 -13.03
C ILE A 14 -11.21 -10.27 -13.49
N GLY A 15 -11.13 -10.70 -14.75
CA GLY A 15 -12.21 -11.45 -15.39
C GLY A 15 -13.51 -10.65 -15.38
N ARG A 16 -14.55 -11.15 -14.71
CA ARG A 16 -15.87 -10.48 -14.57
C ARG A 16 -16.05 -9.74 -13.24
N GLN A 17 -15.02 -9.71 -12.39
CA GLN A 17 -15.11 -9.08 -11.08
C GLN A 17 -14.43 -7.70 -11.10
N LEU A 18 -15.16 -6.67 -10.68
CA LEU A 18 -14.63 -5.34 -10.46
C LEU A 18 -14.30 -5.17 -8.97
N ARG A 19 -13.07 -4.77 -8.66
CA ARG A 19 -12.61 -4.48 -7.29
C ARG A 19 -12.07 -3.06 -7.22
N VAL A 20 -12.30 -2.38 -6.10
CA VAL A 20 -11.78 -1.03 -5.87
C VAL A 20 -10.69 -1.10 -4.83
N TYR A 21 -9.55 -0.51 -5.14
CA TYR A 21 -8.40 -0.44 -4.25
C TYR A 21 -8.08 1.00 -3.90
N HIS A 22 -7.81 1.27 -2.63
CA HIS A 22 -7.42 2.58 -2.11
C HIS A 22 -5.94 2.57 -1.74
N ALA A 23 -5.24 3.68 -2.02
CA ALA A 23 -3.81 3.77 -1.80
C ALA A 23 -3.46 4.30 -0.40
N PHE A 24 -2.53 3.63 0.26
CA PHE A 24 -2.05 3.95 1.61
C PHE A 24 -0.54 3.84 1.72
N VAL A 25 0.04 4.68 2.57
CA VAL A 25 1.40 4.56 3.08
C VAL A 25 1.36 3.77 4.39
N THR A 26 2.20 2.76 4.51
CA THR A 26 2.27 1.95 5.73
C THR A 26 3.68 1.49 6.09
N THR A 27 3.94 1.34 7.39
CA THR A 27 5.13 0.65 7.91
C THR A 27 4.85 -0.81 8.25
N ALA A 28 3.61 -1.29 8.08
CA ALA A 28 3.28 -2.69 8.33
C ALA A 28 4.05 -3.60 7.36
N PRO A 29 4.55 -4.76 7.81
CA PRO A 29 5.08 -5.78 6.91
C PRO A 29 3.95 -6.45 6.12
N ALA A 30 4.29 -7.10 5.00
CA ALA A 30 3.30 -7.76 4.15
C ALA A 30 2.58 -8.94 4.84
N THR A 31 3.14 -9.47 5.93
CA THR A 31 2.53 -10.52 6.75
C THR A 31 1.29 -10.06 7.50
N ASP A 32 1.12 -8.75 7.69
CA ASP A 32 -0.05 -8.15 8.35
C ASP A 32 -1.07 -7.59 7.36
N ASP A 33 -0.85 -7.83 6.06
CA ASP A 33 -1.74 -7.36 5.01
C ASP A 33 -2.96 -8.27 4.84
N ALA A 34 -4.06 -7.65 4.46
CA ALA A 34 -5.25 -8.35 4.03
C ALA A 34 -4.95 -9.10 2.71
N PRO A 35 -5.62 -10.23 2.44
CA PRO A 35 -5.25 -11.13 1.34
C PRO A 35 -5.19 -10.46 -0.05
N SER A 36 -6.01 -9.44 -0.30
CA SER A 36 -6.05 -8.75 -1.58
C SER A 36 -5.10 -7.56 -1.69
N THR A 37 -4.33 -7.25 -0.63
CA THR A 37 -3.45 -6.06 -0.60
C THR A 37 -2.28 -6.20 -1.57
N LEU A 38 -1.99 -5.13 -2.31
CA LEU A 38 -0.89 -5.10 -3.28
C LEU A 38 0.15 -4.04 -2.89
N THR A 39 1.42 -4.41 -2.83
CA THR A 39 2.52 -3.46 -2.59
C THR A 39 3.00 -2.81 -3.90
N LEU A 40 2.75 -1.53 -4.12
CA LEU A 40 3.24 -0.85 -5.32
C LEU A 40 4.72 -0.45 -5.20
N TYR A 41 5.12 0.00 -4.01
CA TYR A 41 6.48 0.48 -3.74
C TYR A 41 6.93 0.05 -2.36
N ARG A 42 8.24 -0.19 -2.21
CA ARG A 42 8.90 -0.46 -0.93
C ARG A 42 10.17 0.37 -0.83
N ALA A 43 10.30 1.13 0.24
CA ALA A 43 11.47 1.95 0.53
C ALA A 43 11.52 2.25 2.04
N ASP A 44 12.39 3.15 2.45
CA ASP A 44 12.45 3.63 3.83
C ASP A 44 11.29 4.63 4.11
N LEU A 45 10.90 4.77 5.38
CA LEU A 45 9.81 5.66 5.77
C LEU A 45 10.05 7.10 5.32
N ALA A 46 11.29 7.58 5.32
CA ALA A 46 11.63 8.91 4.84
C ALA A 46 11.29 9.13 3.36
N ASP A 47 11.38 8.09 2.52
CA ASP A 47 11.08 8.18 1.09
C ASP A 47 9.57 8.08 0.84
N VAL A 48 8.87 7.23 1.59
CA VAL A 48 7.44 6.98 1.38
C VAL A 48 6.57 8.02 2.11
N SER A 49 7.06 8.66 3.17
CA SER A 49 6.28 9.64 3.96
C SER A 49 5.80 10.83 3.14
N GLY A 50 6.58 11.23 2.14
CA GLY A 50 6.20 12.32 1.22
C GLY A 50 4.99 11.98 0.35
N MET A 51 4.60 10.71 0.24
CA MET A 51 3.45 10.26 -0.55
C MET A 51 2.13 10.25 0.25
N ALA A 52 2.15 10.57 1.54
CA ALA A 52 0.94 10.61 2.36
C ALA A 52 0.23 11.96 2.26
N ALA A 53 -1.10 11.94 2.34
CA ALA A 53 -1.92 13.14 2.26
C ALA A 53 -1.70 14.07 3.46
N ASP A 54 -1.51 13.48 4.64
CA ASP A 54 -1.20 14.19 5.87
C ASP A 54 0.29 14.05 6.19
N PRO A 55 0.96 15.12 6.67
CA PRO A 55 2.36 15.06 7.06
C PRO A 55 2.60 13.96 8.11
N ILE A 56 3.50 13.02 7.79
CA ILE A 56 3.97 12.02 8.74
C ILE A 56 5.23 12.55 9.42
N THR A 57 5.21 12.64 10.75
CA THR A 57 6.41 12.96 11.51
C THR A 57 7.43 11.83 11.39
N VAL A 58 8.53 12.09 10.72
CA VAL A 58 9.65 11.16 10.59
C VAL A 58 10.82 11.70 11.39
N ASP A 59 11.12 11.06 12.51
CA ASP A 59 12.35 11.31 13.26
C ASP A 59 13.53 10.50 12.68
N ALA A 60 14.76 10.87 13.05
CA ALA A 60 15.96 10.20 12.55
C ALA A 60 16.02 8.71 12.93
N SER A 61 15.40 8.30 14.05
CA SER A 61 15.33 6.90 14.46
C SER A 61 14.36 6.07 13.61
N ARG A 62 13.32 6.69 13.06
CA ARG A 62 12.28 6.05 12.25
C ARG A 62 12.49 6.21 10.75
N ALA A 63 13.36 7.11 10.32
CA ALA A 63 13.63 7.39 8.91
C ALA A 63 13.91 6.14 8.09
N ARG A 64 14.73 5.22 8.61
CA ARG A 64 15.11 3.95 7.96
C ARG A 64 14.15 2.79 8.23
N THR A 65 12.99 3.05 8.83
CA THR A 65 11.99 2.00 9.04
C THR A 65 11.46 1.56 7.68
N PRO A 66 11.41 0.26 7.38
CA PRO A 66 10.80 -0.22 6.14
C PRO A 66 9.36 0.27 6.03
N ALA A 67 9.04 0.88 4.89
CA ALA A 67 7.72 1.41 4.57
C ALA A 67 7.32 1.04 3.14
N ARG A 68 6.02 1.14 2.86
CA ARG A 68 5.41 0.70 1.62
C ARG A 68 4.29 1.61 1.20
N LEU A 69 4.17 1.82 -0.11
CA LEU A 69 2.95 2.30 -0.75
C LEU A 69 2.14 1.05 -1.16
N VAL A 70 0.93 0.93 -0.63
CA VAL A 70 0.07 -0.24 -0.83
C VAL A 70 -1.29 0.16 -1.40
N LEU A 71 -1.90 -0.76 -2.15
CA LEU A 71 -3.28 -0.74 -2.58
C LEU A 71 -4.07 -1.73 -1.72
N VAL A 72 -5.05 -1.24 -0.98
CA VAL A 72 -5.90 -2.05 -0.09
C VAL A 72 -7.30 -2.12 -0.68
N GLU A 73 -7.82 -3.33 -0.78
CA GLU A 73 -9.16 -3.57 -1.33
C GLU A 73 -10.24 -2.97 -0.41
N ALA A 74 -11.27 -2.39 -0.99
CA ALA A 74 -12.27 -1.60 -0.28
C ALA A 74 -13.05 -2.39 0.80
N THR A 75 -13.35 -3.66 0.55
CA THR A 75 -14.05 -4.53 1.52
C THR A 75 -13.14 -4.96 2.67
N GLU A 76 -11.83 -5.03 2.44
CA GLU A 76 -10.82 -5.40 3.45
C GLU A 76 -10.30 -4.19 4.25
N LEU A 77 -10.59 -2.97 3.82
CA LEU A 77 -9.99 -1.74 4.36
C LEU A 77 -10.21 -1.55 5.87
N THR A 78 -11.41 -1.85 6.36
CA THR A 78 -11.74 -1.73 7.79
C THR A 78 -10.88 -2.69 8.63
N TRP A 79 -10.71 -3.91 8.15
CA TRP A 79 -9.87 -4.92 8.80
C TRP A 79 -8.40 -4.50 8.77
N GLN A 80 -7.88 -4.09 7.61
CA GLN A 80 -6.48 -3.66 7.45
C GLN A 80 -6.14 -2.52 8.42
N ARG A 81 -7.05 -1.54 8.53
CA ARG A 81 -6.87 -0.40 9.44
C ARG A 81 -6.86 -0.83 10.91
N ALA A 82 -7.73 -1.77 11.29
CA ALA A 82 -7.76 -2.31 12.65
C ALA A 82 -6.47 -3.07 12.96
N ARG A 83 -6.01 -3.93 12.04
CA ARG A 83 -4.78 -4.72 12.18
C ARG A 83 -3.54 -3.84 12.31
N CYS A 84 -3.40 -2.84 11.44
CA CYS A 84 -2.29 -1.88 11.51
C CYS A 84 -2.31 -1.10 12.83
N ARG A 85 -3.49 -0.69 13.31
CA ARG A 85 -3.63 0.03 14.57
C ARG A 85 -3.24 -0.82 15.78
N GLU A 86 -3.71 -2.06 15.83
CA GLU A 86 -3.39 -3.03 16.88
C GLU A 86 -1.87 -3.26 16.98
N ALA A 87 -1.21 -3.45 15.84
CA ALA A 87 0.24 -3.63 15.75
C ALA A 87 1.05 -2.31 15.78
N GLN A 88 0.38 -1.16 15.99
CA GLN A 88 0.99 0.17 16.05
C GLN A 88 1.79 0.56 14.79
N HIS A 89 1.39 0.03 13.64
CA HIS A 89 1.93 0.41 12.35
C HIS A 89 1.29 1.69 11.83
N LEU A 90 2.11 2.50 11.16
CA LEU A 90 1.61 3.63 10.39
C LEU A 90 0.68 3.11 9.29
N PHE A 91 -0.47 3.76 9.10
CA PHE A 91 -1.39 3.47 7.99
C PHE A 91 -2.12 4.76 7.62
N ALA A 92 -1.54 5.51 6.68
CA ALA A 92 -1.98 6.84 6.29
C ALA A 92 -2.45 6.86 4.83
N PRO A 93 -3.52 7.59 4.48
CA PRO A 93 -3.97 7.71 3.09
C PRO A 93 -2.88 8.35 2.22
N ALA A 94 -2.74 7.89 0.98
CA ALA A 94 -1.84 8.52 0.04
C ALA A 94 -2.39 9.90 -0.42
N ASP A 95 -1.48 10.80 -0.77
CA ASP A 95 -1.80 12.12 -1.31
C ASP A 95 -2.31 11.98 -2.76
N PRO A 96 -3.50 12.52 -3.10
CA PRO A 96 -4.06 12.37 -4.45
C PRO A 96 -3.38 13.22 -5.53
N VAL A 97 -2.58 14.23 -5.16
CA VAL A 97 -1.79 15.04 -6.10
C VAL A 97 -0.52 14.28 -6.51
N LEU A 98 0.15 13.64 -5.55
CA LEU A 98 1.38 12.86 -5.79
C LEU A 98 1.07 11.45 -6.29
N VAL A 99 0.07 10.79 -5.70
CA VAL A 99 -0.36 9.43 -6.01
C VAL A 99 -1.74 9.46 -6.68
N GLY A 100 -1.86 10.27 -7.74
CA GLY A 100 -3.07 10.35 -8.55
C GLY A 100 -3.34 9.10 -9.38
N ALA A 101 -4.46 9.09 -10.11
CA ALA A 101 -4.91 7.94 -10.89
C ALA A 101 -3.88 7.44 -11.92
N ASN A 102 -3.22 8.35 -12.65
CA ASN A 102 -2.20 8.00 -13.64
C ASN A 102 -0.97 7.35 -12.97
N THR A 103 -0.56 7.87 -11.82
CA THR A 103 0.52 7.29 -11.01
C THR A 103 0.12 5.88 -10.58
N LEU A 104 -1.06 5.69 -10.00
CA LEU A 104 -1.52 4.35 -9.59
C LEU A 104 -1.55 3.34 -10.75
N GLN A 105 -2.05 3.74 -11.92
CA GLN A 105 -2.06 2.88 -13.11
C GLN A 105 -0.64 2.50 -13.55
N HIS A 106 0.28 3.47 -13.63
CA HIS A 106 1.66 3.23 -14.03
C HIS A 106 2.36 2.25 -13.08
N TRP A 107 2.24 2.47 -11.78
CA TRP A 107 2.85 1.63 -10.76
C TRP A 107 2.23 0.23 -10.72
N LEU A 108 0.91 0.12 -10.90
CA LEU A 108 0.24 -1.17 -11.04
C LEU A 108 0.75 -1.94 -12.27
N TRP A 109 0.93 -1.27 -13.41
CA TRP A 109 1.51 -1.90 -14.59
C TRP A 109 2.95 -2.35 -14.39
N MET A 110 3.78 -1.54 -13.73
CA MET A 110 5.14 -1.93 -13.39
C MET A 110 5.16 -3.20 -12.53
N ARG A 111 4.29 -3.27 -11.51
CA ARG A 111 4.17 -4.45 -10.64
C ARG A 111 3.73 -5.70 -11.40
N LEU A 112 2.78 -5.58 -12.33
CA LEU A 112 2.29 -6.70 -13.13
C LEU A 112 3.32 -7.20 -14.15
N ARG A 113 4.26 -6.35 -14.56
CA ARG A 113 5.39 -6.71 -15.43
C ARG A 113 6.59 -7.28 -14.67
N ALA A 114 6.71 -6.98 -13.39
CA ALA A 114 7.79 -7.49 -12.56
C ALA A 114 7.66 -9.01 -12.40
N PRO A 115 8.78 -9.77 -12.43
CA PRO A 115 8.76 -11.17 -12.08
C PRO A 115 8.12 -11.31 -10.70
N GLN A 116 7.04 -12.09 -10.61
CA GLN A 116 6.53 -12.44 -9.29
C GLN A 116 7.57 -13.35 -8.65
N PRO A 117 7.92 -13.15 -7.37
CA PRO A 117 8.75 -14.12 -6.67
C PRO A 117 8.06 -15.46 -6.80
N GLU A 118 8.72 -16.38 -7.50
CA GLU A 118 8.29 -17.76 -7.63
C GLU A 118 7.98 -18.29 -6.24
N HIS A 119 6.75 -18.77 -6.07
CA HIS A 119 6.31 -19.43 -4.86
C HIS A 119 7.18 -20.68 -4.75
N THR A 120 8.31 -20.58 -4.04
CA THR A 120 9.16 -21.74 -3.79
C THR A 120 8.34 -22.63 -2.87
N ASP A 121 7.62 -23.58 -3.46
CA ASP A 121 7.24 -24.81 -2.79
C ASP A 121 8.57 -25.49 -2.42
N ALA A 122 9.13 -25.07 -1.30
CA ALA A 122 10.29 -25.71 -0.70
C ALA A 122 9.81 -27.07 -0.19
N CYS A 123 9.80 -28.04 -1.12
CA CYS A 123 9.89 -29.45 -0.79
C CYS A 123 11.16 -29.62 0.06
N ALA A 124 10.96 -29.90 1.35
CA ALA A 124 12.04 -30.23 2.27
C ALA A 124 12.78 -31.48 1.77
N PRO A 125 14.12 -31.50 1.79
CA PRO A 125 14.82 -32.78 1.80
C PRO A 125 14.80 -33.34 3.24
N GLN A 126 14.62 -34.66 3.28
CA GLN A 126 14.55 -35.53 4.44
C GLN A 126 15.91 -35.67 5.14
#